data_AF-A0A8J2JQL6-F1
#
_entry.id   AF-A0A8J2JQL6-F1
#
_cell.length_a   1.000
_cell.length_b   1.000
_cell.length_c   1.000
_cell.angle_alpha   90.00
_cell.angle_beta   90.00
_cell.angle_gamma   90.00
#
_symmetry.space_group_name_H-M   'P 1'
#
loop_
_entity.id
_entity.type
_entity.pdbx_description
1 polymer ?
#
loop_
_entity_poly.entity_id
_entity_poly.type
_entity_poly.pdbx_seq_one_letter_code
_entity_poly.pdbx_strand_id
1 'polypeptide(L)' 'MTDTFYEKSMFTKPADREVVCHASAEDFCLGGNTEDFRIKMCTGVDQDDLVTVHHE' A
#
# COMPACT_ATOMS: atom_id res chain seq x y z
N MET A 1 7.19 5.06 8.73
CA MET A 1 6.03 4.16 8.67
C MET A 1 6.17 3.10 9.75
N THR A 2 5.06 2.50 10.18
CA THR A 2 5.02 1.47 11.24
C THR A 2 5.40 0.09 10.69
N ASP A 3 5.74 -0.85 11.57
CA ASP A 3 6.02 -2.23 11.15
C ASP A 3 4.78 -2.86 10.46
N THR A 4 3.60 -2.60 11.01
CA THR A 4 2.31 -3.02 10.44
C THR A 4 2.13 -2.55 9.00
N PHE A 5 2.55 -1.32 8.66
CA PHE A 5 2.46 -0.80 7.30
C PHE A 5 3.29 -1.65 6.33
N TYR A 6 4.54 -1.96 6.65
CA TYR A 6 5.41 -2.74 5.75
C TYR A 6 5.00 -4.21 5.68
N GLU A 7 4.51 -4.78 6.78
CA GLU A 7 4.11 -6.18 6.84
C GLU A 7 2.81 -6.47 6.09
N LYS A 8 1.87 -5.51 6.05
CA LYS A 8 0.51 -5.73 5.56
C LYS A 8 0.14 -4.99 4.28
N SER A 9 0.95 -4.03 3.83
CA SER A 9 0.73 -3.34 2.56
C SER A 9 1.03 -4.23 1.35
N MET A 10 0.46 -3.88 0.21
CA MET A 10 0.73 -4.55 -1.07
C MET A 10 1.54 -3.60 -1.95
N PHE A 11 2.85 -3.86 -2.05
CA PHE A 11 3.78 -3.07 -2.88
C PHE A 11 3.97 -3.64 -4.29
N THR A 12 3.64 -4.92 -4.50
CA THR A 12 3.80 -5.60 -5.78
C THR A 12 2.53 -6.36 -6.13
N LYS A 13 2.28 -6.54 -7.43
CA LYS A 13 1.14 -7.34 -7.89
C LYS A 13 1.36 -8.82 -7.50
N PRO A 14 0.46 -9.43 -6.70
CA PRO A 14 0.54 -10.84 -6.38
C PRO A 14 0.29 -11.71 -7.63
N ALA A 15 0.95 -12.86 -7.71
CA ALA A 15 0.83 -13.78 -8.85
C ALA A 15 -0.32 -14.79 -8.71
N ASP A 16 -0.85 -14.97 -7.49
CA ASP A 16 -1.82 -16.00 -7.12
C ASP A 16 -3.28 -15.53 -7.15
N ARG A 17 -3.53 -14.24 -7.39
CA ARG A 17 -4.88 -13.65 -7.36
C ARG A 17 -5.01 -12.37 -8.18
N GLU A 18 -6.22 -12.12 -8.67
CA GLU A 18 -6.60 -10.84 -9.28
C GLU A 18 -6.81 -9.76 -8.21
N VAL A 19 -6.35 -8.54 -8.51
CA VAL A 19 -6.42 -7.39 -7.60
C VAL A 19 -6.71 -6.11 -8.37
N VAL A 20 -7.23 -5.10 -7.66
CA VAL A 20 -7.38 -3.74 -8.21
C VAL A 20 -6.05 -3.01 -8.08
N CYS A 21 -5.35 -2.79 -9.20
CA CYS A 21 -4.01 -2.20 -9.20
C CYS A 21 -3.93 -0.67 -9.07
N HIS A 22 -5.05 0.05 -9.19
CA HIS A 22 -5.03 1.49 -8.96
C HIS A 22 -4.55 1.78 -7.54
N ALA A 23 -3.54 2.64 -7.41
CA ALA A 23 -2.92 3.00 -6.15
C ALA A 23 -3.96 3.60 -5.19
N SER A 24 -3.86 3.24 -3.92
CA SER A 24 -4.62 3.87 -2.85
C SER A 24 -3.93 3.70 -1.50
N ALA A 25 -4.03 4.73 -0.67
CA ALA A 25 -3.76 4.68 0.77
C ALA A 25 -5.05 4.39 1.57
N GLU A 26 -4.95 3.48 2.54
CA GLU A 26 -6.09 2.98 3.30
C GLU A 26 -5.83 3.10 4.82
N ASP A 27 -6.78 3.70 5.54
CA ASP A 27 -6.86 3.68 7.01
C ASP A 27 -7.92 2.66 7.44
N PHE A 28 -7.51 1.68 8.25
CA PHE A 28 -8.40 0.62 8.72
C PHE A 28 -9.26 1.01 9.93
N CYS A 29 -9.08 2.21 10.50
CA CYS A 29 -9.92 2.80 11.54
C CYS A 29 -10.23 1.84 12.72
N LEU A 30 -9.27 1.02 13.13
CA LEU A 30 -9.50 -0.08 14.10
C LEU A 30 -9.74 0.40 15.55
N GLY A 31 -9.67 1.70 15.81
CA GLY A 31 -9.80 2.29 17.14
C GLY A 31 -8.62 1.96 18.07
N GLY A 32 -8.59 2.57 19.25
CA GLY A 32 -7.45 2.48 20.17
C GLY A 32 -6.18 3.13 19.60
N ASN A 33 -5.02 2.88 20.22
CA ASN A 33 -3.71 3.32 19.71
C ASN A 33 -3.17 2.34 18.63
N THR A 34 -4.05 1.79 17.79
CA THR A 34 -3.66 0.83 16.75
C THR A 34 -3.40 1.57 15.45
N GLU A 35 -2.14 1.54 15.00
CA GLU A 35 -1.68 2.24 13.79
C GLU A 35 -1.63 1.27 12.58
N ASP A 36 -2.81 0.89 12.07
CA ASP A 36 -2.95 0.01 10.89
C ASP A 36 -3.32 0.83 9.65
N PHE A 37 -2.29 1.43 9.06
CA PHE A 37 -2.34 2.15 7.78
C PHE A 37 -1.62 1.35 6.72
N ARG A 38 -2.14 1.33 5.49
CA ARG A 38 -1.58 0.53 4.40
C ARG A 38 -1.62 1.25 3.08
N ILE A 39 -0.73 0.86 2.18
CA ILE A 39 -0.79 1.19 0.76
C ILE A 39 -1.11 -0.05 -0.07
N LYS A 40 -1.88 0.12 -1.13
CA LYS A 40 -2.15 -0.92 -2.12
C LYS A 40 -1.81 -0.39 -3.50
N MET A 41 -0.67 -0.82 -4.03
CA MET A 41 -0.15 -0.38 -5.32
C MET A 41 0.56 -1.55 -6.03
N CYS A 42 0.33 -1.68 -7.34
CA CYS A 42 1.09 -2.62 -8.18
C CYS A 42 2.35 -1.93 -8.70
N THR A 43 3.30 -1.59 -7.81
CA THR A 43 4.43 -0.69 -8.11
C THR A 43 5.41 -1.29 -9.13
N GLY A 44 5.65 -0.56 -10.21
CA GLY A 44 6.72 -0.70 -11.18
C GLY A 44 7.98 0.07 -10.75
N VAL A 45 9.11 -0.27 -11.36
CA VAL A 45 10.41 0.38 -11.09
C VAL A 45 10.65 1.47 -12.14
N ASP A 46 9.92 2.58 -12.00
CA ASP A 46 10.02 3.76 -12.86
C ASP A 46 9.76 5.05 -12.09
N GLN A 47 9.90 6.19 -12.77
CA GLN A 47 9.78 7.51 -12.15
C GLN A 47 8.33 7.87 -11.82
N ASP A 48 7.37 7.43 -12.63
CA ASP A 48 5.96 7.78 -12.45
C ASP A 48 5.45 7.13 -11.16
N ASP A 49 5.76 5.85 -10.97
CA ASP A 49 5.41 5.11 -9.76
C ASP A 49 6.19 5.60 -8.53
N LEU A 50 7.42 6.09 -8.70
CA LEU A 50 8.14 6.78 -7.63
C LEU A 50 7.39 8.03 -7.16
N VAL A 51 6.85 8.83 -8.08
CA VAL A 51 6.05 10.02 -7.74
C VAL A 51 4.74 9.60 -7.08
N THR A 52 4.06 8.58 -7.60
CA THR A 52 2.80 8.07 -7.02
C THR A 52 2.98 7.54 -5.61
N VAL A 53 4.08 6.84 -5.30
CA VAL A 53 4.38 6.37 -3.93
C VAL A 53 4.51 7.52 -2.92
N HIS A 54 4.85 8.74 -3.36
CA HIS A 54 4.87 9.91 -2.47
C HIS A 54 3.52 10.62 -2.38
N HIS A 55 2.62 10.38 -3.33
CA HIS A 55 1.27 10.95 -3.33
C HIS A 55 0.36 10.23 -2.33
N GLU A 56 0.43 8.90 -2.33
CA GLU A 56 -0.29 8.01 -1.41
C GLU A 56 0.32 8.02 0.00
#